data_AF-A0A954BNG8-F1
#
_entry.id   AF-A0A954BNG8-F1
#
_cell.length_a   1.000
_cell.length_b   1.000
_cell.length_c   1.000
_cell.angle_alpha   90.00
_cell.angle_beta   90.00
_cell.angle_gamma   90.00
#
_symmetry.space_group_name_H-M   'P 1'
#
loop_
_entity.id
_entity.type
_entity.pdbx_description
1 polymer ?
#
loop_
_entity_poly.entity_id
_entity_poly.type
_entity_poly.pdbx_seq_one_letter_code
_entity_poly.pdbx_strand_id
1 'polypeptide(L)'
;MASEDLYETEYEIGQDNIQKFGMDVHNPVFLISAALVLIFVVGTLLVPDWAQSVFQSARGWSISNFDWLFLGAGNIFVIFCLVLILLPLGKIRIGGQDAKPEFSTVSWFAMLFAAGMG
;
A
#
# COMPACT_ATOMS: atom_id res chain seq x y z
N MET A 1 -22.93 -10.58 4.49
CA MET A 1 -23.33 -11.59 3.49
C MET A 1 -24.44 -10.99 2.64
N ALA A 2 -24.07 -10.20 1.62
CA ALA A 2 -24.92 -9.76 0.49
C ALA A 2 -24.18 -8.67 -0.31
N SER A 3 -23.30 -9.08 -1.23
CA SER A 3 -22.96 -8.36 -2.47
C SER A 3 -21.88 -9.14 -3.23
N GLU A 4 -22.18 -10.35 -3.72
CA GLU A 4 -21.18 -11.17 -4.44
C GLU A 4 -21.16 -10.97 -5.95
N ASP A 5 -22.23 -10.51 -6.62
CA ASP A 5 -22.23 -10.47 -8.09
C ASP A 5 -22.80 -9.16 -8.68
N LEU A 6 -21.99 -8.10 -8.72
CA LEU A 6 -22.33 -6.87 -9.46
C LEU A 6 -21.73 -6.82 -10.87
N TYR A 7 -20.88 -7.78 -11.21
CA TYR A 7 -20.20 -7.89 -12.50
C TYR A 7 -20.12 -9.36 -12.91
N GLU A 8 -20.67 -9.73 -14.07
CA GLU A 8 -20.45 -11.05 -14.66
C GLU A 8 -19.04 -11.07 -15.26
N THR A 9 -18.09 -11.68 -14.55
CA THR A 9 -16.72 -11.90 -15.01
C THR A 9 -16.39 -13.38 -14.93
N GLU A 10 -15.68 -13.94 -15.92
CA GLU A 10 -15.13 -15.32 -15.85
C GLU A 10 -14.08 -15.50 -14.74
N TYR A 11 -13.67 -14.41 -14.07
CA TYR A 11 -12.69 -14.43 -12.99
C TYR A 11 -13.37 -14.76 -11.65
N GLU A 12 -12.96 -15.86 -11.02
CA GLU A 12 -13.37 -16.20 -9.65
C GLU A 12 -12.37 -15.64 -8.64
N ILE A 13 -12.86 -14.93 -7.62
CA ILE A 13 -12.02 -14.33 -6.57
C ILE A 13 -11.29 -15.45 -5.82
N GLY A 14 -9.96 -15.47 -5.94
CA GLY A 14 -9.10 -16.46 -5.27
C GLY A 14 -8.71 -17.68 -6.10
N GLN A 15 -9.04 -17.71 -7.41
CA GLN A 15 -8.66 -18.80 -8.32
C GLN A 15 -7.14 -19.11 -8.35
N ASP A 16 -6.29 -18.10 -8.13
CA ASP A 16 -4.82 -18.20 -8.15
C ASP A 16 -4.20 -18.44 -6.76
N ASN A 17 -5.06 -18.58 -5.74
CA ASN A 17 -4.62 -18.75 -4.37
C ASN A 17 -4.50 -20.23 -3.99
N ILE A 18 -3.49 -20.53 -3.17
CA ILE A 18 -3.33 -21.84 -2.57
C ILE A 18 -3.82 -21.75 -1.13
N GLN A 19 -4.91 -22.47 -0.83
CA GLN A 19 -5.41 -22.62 0.52
C GLN A 19 -4.78 -23.85 1.18
N LYS A 20 -3.75 -23.63 2.02
CA LYS A 20 -3.09 -24.68 2.81
C LYS A 20 -2.88 -24.21 4.24
N PHE A 21 -3.09 -25.10 5.21
CA PHE A 21 -2.96 -24.80 6.65
C PHE A 21 -3.80 -23.62 7.15
N GLY A 22 -4.96 -23.37 6.53
CA GLY A 22 -5.82 -22.22 6.87
C GLY A 22 -5.30 -20.87 6.37
N MET A 23 -4.20 -20.85 5.62
CA MET A 23 -3.69 -19.67 4.95
C MET A 23 -4.18 -19.65 3.50
N ASP A 24 -4.75 -18.52 3.10
CA ASP A 24 -5.13 -18.22 1.72
C ASP A 24 -4.05 -17.29 1.13
N VAL A 25 -3.15 -17.85 0.32
CA VAL A 25 -1.98 -17.12 -0.21
C VAL A 25 -1.93 -17.14 -1.73
N HIS A 26 -1.70 -15.97 -2.30
CA HIS A 26 -1.43 -15.84 -3.73
C HIS A 26 -0.05 -16.43 -4.05
N ASN A 27 -0.02 -17.57 -4.73
CA ASN A 27 1.16 -18.44 -4.81
C ASN A 27 2.44 -17.77 -5.36
N PRO A 28 2.43 -17.15 -6.56
CA PRO A 28 3.64 -16.51 -7.09
C PRO A 28 4.09 -15.29 -6.25
N VAL A 29 3.15 -14.46 -5.79
CA VAL A 29 3.46 -13.21 -5.09
C VAL A 29 4.08 -13.49 -3.72
N PHE A 30 3.50 -14.44 -2.97
CA PHE A 30 3.96 -14.76 -1.63
C PHE A 30 5.37 -15.36 -1.66
N LEU A 31 5.60 -16.36 -2.49
CA LEU A 31 6.89 -17.07 -2.52
C LEU A 31 8.03 -16.17 -3.00
N ILE A 32 7.80 -15.38 -4.05
CA ILE A 32 8.82 -14.47 -4.57
C ILE A 32 9.15 -13.39 -3.53
N SER A 33 8.14 -12.77 -2.92
CA SER A 33 8.36 -11.72 -1.92
C SER A 33 9.07 -12.25 -0.68
N ALA A 34 8.64 -13.41 -0.15
CA ALA A 34 9.25 -14.02 1.02
C ALA A 34 10.72 -14.42 0.76
N ALA A 35 11.00 -15.02 -0.40
CA ALA A 35 12.36 -15.39 -0.79
C ALA A 35 13.26 -14.15 -0.91
N LEU A 36 12.79 -13.08 -1.55
CA LEU A 36 13.55 -11.83 -1.67
C LEU A 36 13.87 -11.21 -0.31
N VAL A 37 12.88 -11.13 0.58
CA VAL A 37 13.08 -10.60 1.94
C VAL A 37 14.09 -11.45 2.71
N LEU A 38 13.97 -12.78 2.67
CA LEU A 38 14.90 -13.69 3.34
C LEU A 38 16.33 -13.54 2.82
N ILE A 39 16.51 -13.49 1.50
CA ILE A 39 17.83 -13.28 0.87
C ILE A 39 18.42 -11.95 1.34
N PHE A 40 17.63 -10.88 1.38
CA PHE A 40 18.08 -9.56 1.78
C PHE A 40 18.50 -9.52 3.26
N VAL A 41 17.70 -10.11 4.14
CA VAL A 41 17.98 -10.20 5.58
C VAL A 41 19.24 -11.03 5.82
N VAL A 42 19.31 -12.24 5.28
CA VAL A 42 20.47 -13.13 5.45
C VAL A 42 21.73 -12.48 4.87
N GLY A 43 21.66 -11.91 3.67
CA GLY A 43 22.79 -11.23 3.04
C GLY A 43 23.31 -10.04 3.86
N THR A 44 22.40 -9.24 4.43
CA THR A 44 22.76 -8.11 5.28
C THR A 44 23.43 -8.56 6.58
N LEU A 45 22.98 -9.67 7.17
CA LEU A 45 23.54 -10.22 8.41
C LEU A 45 24.92 -10.89 8.21
N LEU A 46 25.16 -11.47 7.03
CA LEU A 46 26.44 -12.13 6.72
C LEU A 46 27.58 -11.12 6.48
N VAL A 47 27.30 -9.97 5.85
CA VAL A 47 28.32 -8.97 5.49
C VAL A 47 27.82 -7.54 5.74
N PRO A 48 27.75 -7.12 7.02
CA PRO A 48 27.09 -5.86 7.41
C PRO A 48 27.77 -4.61 6.85
N ASP A 49 29.11 -4.54 6.86
CA ASP A 49 29.84 -3.35 6.41
C ASP A 49 29.64 -3.07 4.92
N TRP A 50 29.68 -4.14 4.10
CA TRP A 50 29.42 -4.03 2.67
C TRP A 50 27.97 -3.63 2.41
N ALA A 51 27.00 -4.28 3.07
CA ALA A 51 25.58 -3.95 2.94
C ALA A 51 25.31 -2.48 3.30
N GLN A 52 25.90 -2.00 4.40
CA GLN A 52 25.81 -0.60 4.82
C GLN A 52 26.40 0.36 3.77
N SER A 53 27.55 0.04 3.16
CA SER A 53 28.11 0.87 2.09
C SER A 53 27.19 0.93 0.87
N VAL A 54 26.62 -0.20 0.47
CA VAL A 54 25.70 -0.31 -0.67
C VAL A 54 24.43 0.50 -0.41
N PHE A 55 23.83 0.37 0.78
CA PHE A 55 22.62 1.12 1.14
C PHE A 55 22.86 2.63 1.20
N GLN A 56 24.01 3.07 1.72
CA GLN A 56 24.36 4.49 1.71
C GLN A 56 24.57 5.01 0.29
N SER A 57 25.28 4.29 -0.56
CA SER A 57 25.46 4.66 -1.98
C SER A 57 24.13 4.69 -2.72
N ALA A 58 23.26 3.69 -2.53
CA ALA A 58 21.94 3.63 -3.15
C ALA A 58 21.03 4.77 -2.67
N ARG A 59 21.02 5.06 -1.36
CA ARG A 59 20.31 6.22 -0.80
C ARG A 59 20.83 7.53 -1.38
N GLY A 60 22.14 7.72 -1.39
CA GLY A 60 22.77 8.93 -1.92
C GLY A 60 22.46 9.15 -3.41
N TRP A 61 22.55 8.08 -4.21
CA TRP A 61 22.17 8.11 -5.62
C TRP A 61 20.69 8.42 -5.81
N SER A 62 19.81 7.82 -4.99
CA SER A 62 18.36 8.08 -5.05
C SER A 62 18.04 9.54 -4.76
N ILE A 63 18.64 10.13 -3.72
CA ILE A 63 18.46 11.55 -3.41
C ILE A 63 19.04 12.40 -4.55
N SER A 64 20.28 12.16 -4.98
CA SER A 64 20.93 12.99 -6.01
C SER A 64 20.18 13.04 -7.34
N ASN A 65 19.41 12.01 -7.70
CA ASN A 65 18.70 11.92 -8.97
C ASN A 65 17.19 12.14 -8.86
N PHE A 66 16.57 11.72 -7.75
CA PHE A 66 15.12 11.74 -7.55
C PHE A 66 14.64 12.69 -6.46
N ASP A 67 15.51 13.52 -5.85
CA ASP A 67 15.09 14.53 -4.86
C ASP A 67 13.96 15.43 -5.38
N TRP A 68 14.09 15.90 -6.63
CA TRP A 68 13.06 16.71 -7.29
C TRP A 68 11.73 15.96 -7.45
N LEU A 69 11.78 14.63 -7.69
CA LEU A 69 10.59 13.79 -7.81
C LEU A 69 9.93 13.63 -6.44
N PHE A 70 10.69 13.38 -5.37
CA PHE A 70 10.14 13.23 -4.03
C PHE A 70 9.50 14.53 -3.52
N LEU A 71 10.20 15.65 -3.66
CA LEU A 71 9.67 16.97 -3.29
C LEU A 71 8.49 17.36 -4.19
N GLY A 72 8.62 17.16 -5.49
CA GLY A 72 7.57 17.46 -6.47
C GLY A 72 6.31 16.64 -6.24
N ALA A 73 6.43 15.32 -6.12
CA ALA A 73 5.30 14.42 -5.87
C ALA A 73 4.60 14.74 -4.55
N GLY A 74 5.34 15.00 -3.47
CA GLY A 74 4.76 15.41 -2.19
C GLY A 74 3.92 16.67 -2.32
N ASN A 75 4.44 17.71 -2.98
CA ASN A 75 3.69 18.95 -3.23
C ASN A 75 2.47 18.71 -4.14
N ILE A 76 2.64 17.92 -5.20
CA ILE A 76 1.54 17.56 -6.12
C ILE A 76 0.42 16.84 -5.37
N PHE A 77 0.72 15.88 -4.50
CA PHE A 77 -0.30 15.18 -3.72
C PHE A 77 -1.02 16.11 -2.74
N VAL A 78 -0.31 17.04 -2.09
CA VAL A 78 -0.95 18.05 -1.23
C VAL A 78 -1.90 18.94 -2.03
N ILE A 79 -1.43 19.49 -3.16
CA ILE A 79 -2.27 20.32 -4.03
C ILE A 79 -3.45 19.51 -4.56
N PHE A 80 -3.23 18.27 -4.99
CA PHE A 80 -4.27 17.37 -5.46
C PHE A 80 -5.35 17.14 -4.41
N CYS A 81 -4.98 16.84 -3.16
CA CYS A 81 -5.94 16.70 -2.06
C CYS A 81 -6.73 18.01 -1.81
N LEU A 82 -6.07 19.16 -1.82
CA LEU A 82 -6.75 20.47 -1.67
C LEU A 82 -7.72 20.74 -2.82
N VAL A 83 -7.32 20.42 -4.05
CA VAL A 83 -8.17 20.53 -5.24
C VAL A 83 -9.38 19.60 -5.13
N LEU A 84 -9.21 18.35 -4.67
CA LEU A 84 -10.31 17.42 -4.44
C LEU A 84 -11.33 17.93 -3.42
N ILE A 85 -10.89 18.66 -2.38
CA ILE A 85 -11.78 19.27 -1.38
C ILE A 85 -12.67 20.36 -2.02
N LEU A 86 -12.12 21.14 -2.95
CA LEU A 86 -12.84 22.24 -3.61
C LEU A 86 -13.71 21.77 -4.78
N LEU A 87 -13.30 20.70 -5.47
CA LEU A 87 -14.02 20.15 -6.60
C LEU A 87 -15.29 19.39 -6.17
N PRO A 88 -16.30 19.28 -7.05
CA PRO A 88 -17.49 18.47 -6.80
C PRO A 88 -17.18 16.98 -6.56
N LEU A 89 -16.00 16.53 -6.99
CA LEU A 89 -15.50 15.17 -6.77
C LEU A 89 -15.37 14.82 -5.27
N GLY A 90 -15.04 15.79 -4.41
CA GLY A 90 -14.95 15.57 -2.95
C GLY A 90 -16.29 15.25 -2.28
N LYS A 91 -17.43 15.45 -2.98
CA LYS A 91 -18.76 15.12 -2.47
C LYS A 91 -19.19 13.68 -2.77
N ILE A 92 -18.43 12.96 -3.58
CA ILE A 92 -18.75 11.59 -3.98
C ILE A 92 -18.53 10.66 -2.77
N ARG A 93 -19.57 9.90 -2.41
CA ARG A 93 -19.48 8.87 -1.37
C ARG A 93 -18.89 7.59 -1.94
N ILE A 94 -17.83 7.09 -1.30
CA ILE A 94 -17.23 5.80 -1.63
C ILE A 94 -18.16 4.69 -1.10
N GLY A 95 -18.58 3.78 -1.98
CA GLY A 95 -19.54 2.71 -1.66
C GLY A 95 -20.95 2.92 -2.24
N GLY A 96 -21.18 3.97 -3.04
CA GLY A 96 -22.46 4.23 -3.71
C GLY A 96 -23.25 5.39 -3.12
N GLN A 97 -24.35 5.77 -3.79
CA GLN A 97 -25.13 6.98 -3.42
C GLN A 97 -25.78 6.86 -2.03
N ASP A 98 -26.22 5.66 -1.67
CA ASP A 98 -26.90 5.36 -0.40
C ASP A 98 -25.96 4.84 0.71
N ALA A 99 -24.65 4.86 0.46
CA ALA A 99 -23.67 4.40 1.44
C ALA A 99 -23.75 5.22 2.74
N LYS A 100 -23.68 4.50 3.86
CA LYS A 100 -23.62 5.07 5.21
C LYS A 100 -22.26 4.73 5.84
N PRO A 101 -21.68 5.61 6.67
CA PRO A 101 -20.46 5.29 7.40
C PRO A 101 -20.66 4.06 8.30
N GLU A 102 -19.77 3.09 8.20
CA GLU A 102 -19.76 1.89 9.06
C GLU A 102 -19.31 2.22 10.49
N PHE A 103 -18.41 3.19 10.63
CA PHE A 103 -17.87 3.65 11.91
C PHE A 103 -18.33 5.09 12.21
N SER A 104 -18.45 5.41 13.50
CA SER A 104 -18.69 6.80 13.93
C SER A 104 -17.49 7.68 13.60
N THR A 105 -17.71 8.98 13.40
CA THR A 105 -16.65 9.94 13.04
C THR A 105 -15.48 9.94 14.03
N VAL A 106 -15.76 9.79 15.33
CA VAL A 106 -14.72 9.75 16.37
C VAL A 106 -13.90 8.47 16.28
N SER A 107 -14.54 7.32 16.07
CA SER A 107 -13.85 6.04 15.91
C SER A 107 -13.00 6.03 14.63
N TRP A 108 -13.54 6.55 13.52
CA TRP A 108 -12.80 6.69 12.27
C TRP A 108 -11.57 7.60 12.40
N PHE A 109 -11.72 8.74 13.09
CA PHE A 109 -10.60 9.64 13.32
C PHE A 109 -9.51 9.00 14.19
N ALA A 110 -9.89 8.24 15.23
CA ALA A 110 -8.94 7.49 16.05
C ALA A 110 -8.17 6.43 15.24
N MET A 111 -8.84 5.75 14.29
CA MET A 111 -8.19 4.79 13.39
C MET A 111 -7.12 5.44 12.50
N LEU A 112 -7.34 6.68 12.02
CA LEU A 112 -6.33 7.41 11.25
C LEU A 112 -5.07 7.71 12.07
N PHE A 113 -5.21 8.06 13.35
CA PHE A 113 -4.06 8.24 14.24
C PHE A 113 -3.33 6.93 14.51
N ALA A 114 -4.06 5.85 14.74
CA ALA A 114 -3.47 4.53 14.96
C ALA A 114 -2.69 4.02 13.73
N ALA A 115 -3.19 4.29 12.52
CA ALA A 115 -2.50 3.91 11.29
C ALA A 115 -1.31 4.83 10.95
N GLY A 116 -1.40 6.12 11.31
CA GLY A 116 -0.40 7.13 10.94
C GLY A 116 0.76 7.31 11.93
N MET A 117 0.56 7.00 13.21
CA MET A 117 1.63 7.05 14.21
C MET A 117 2.40 5.73 14.21
N GLY A 118 3.58 5.71 13.57
CA GLY A 118 4.48 4.55 13.47
C GLY A 118 5.94 4.93 13.64
#